data_AF-A0A212JA63-F1
#
_entry.id   AF-A0A212JA63-F1
#
_cell.length_a   1.000
_cell.length_b   1.000
_cell.length_c   1.000
_cell.angle_alpha   90.00
_cell.angle_beta   90.00
_cell.angle_gamma   90.00
#
_symmetry.space_group_name_H-M   'P 1'
#
loop_
_entity.id
_entity.type
_entity.pdbx_description
1 polymer ?
#
loop_
_entity_poly.entity_id
_entity_poly.type
_entity_poly.pdbx_seq_one_letter_code
_entity_poly.pdbx_strand_id
1 'polypeptide(L)'
;MIKDVWFLRIYAAICLVLAGAIVAGAASAAHIAKPGPEPQILTIVNATGEDILSMGFQTGRSMHFVRFDMPPAGRDDIENPGSVANLRVDTGLALWIFKDVPLAKAQSVTLRMGEKPLLELAFSKGEQQRLTGEVQSLLPGPDAGPVCALDRFRPGMPMKDVCTLLSATPQRDDNDAVLASLGFAGMVWAARLEPAQRGEKPSSKTPLVLDHMELRRKLDQETLDKLLNALYEQKYSPWQAELPGLDINFTQMPSMDLNKQKDMLRQVLEYFMSASKGEATIMLAPTEMLPKLADADAPSSDVQLFTITLRPASKNLVVDVAAYQENEESR
;
A
#
# COMPACT_ATOMS: atom_id res chain seq x y z
N MET A 1 51.08 -39.66 -26.16
CA MET A 1 52.39 -39.62 -25.47
C MET A 1 52.58 -38.26 -24.82
N ILE A 2 52.48 -38.24 -23.48
CA ILE A 2 53.26 -37.48 -22.48
C ILE A 2 53.46 -35.96 -22.72
N LYS A 3 52.83 -35.19 -21.81
CA LYS A 3 53.11 -33.83 -21.26
C LYS A 3 51.73 -33.21 -21.04
N ASP A 4 51.12 -33.27 -19.86
CA ASP A 4 51.24 -32.18 -18.86
C ASP A 4 50.76 -32.63 -17.47
N VAL A 5 51.49 -33.58 -16.87
CA VAL A 5 51.31 -34.03 -15.47
C VAL A 5 52.02 -33.09 -14.46
N TRP A 6 52.40 -31.88 -14.88
CA TRP A 6 53.21 -30.95 -14.07
C TRP A 6 52.44 -29.80 -13.40
N PHE A 7 51.21 -29.48 -13.83
CA PHE A 7 50.43 -28.37 -13.23
C PHE A 7 49.57 -28.77 -12.03
N LEU A 8 49.26 -30.05 -11.83
CA LEU A 8 48.36 -30.50 -10.77
C LEU A 8 49.03 -30.67 -9.39
N ARG A 9 50.38 -30.62 -9.31
CA ARG A 9 51.14 -30.89 -8.08
C ARG A 9 51.52 -29.65 -7.27
N ILE A 10 51.33 -28.45 -7.82
CA ILE A 10 51.68 -27.19 -7.13
C ILE A 10 50.49 -26.62 -6.33
N TYR A 11 49.25 -26.87 -6.75
CA TYR A 11 48.06 -26.42 -6.00
C TYR A 11 47.73 -27.27 -4.76
N ALA A 12 48.02 -28.57 -4.78
CA ALA A 12 47.75 -29.46 -3.65
C ALA A 12 48.66 -29.21 -2.43
N ALA A 13 49.84 -28.61 -2.63
CA ALA A 13 50.78 -28.31 -1.55
C ALA A 13 50.45 -26.99 -0.81
N ILE A 14 49.75 -26.06 -1.45
CA ILE A 14 49.36 -24.78 -0.84
C ILE A 14 48.09 -24.93 0.02
N CYS A 15 47.18 -25.86 -0.32
CA CYS A 15 45.99 -26.14 0.49
C CYS A 15 46.29 -26.91 1.79
N LEU A 16 47.41 -27.63 1.88
CA LEU A 16 47.76 -28.44 3.06
C LEU A 16 48.58 -27.69 4.12
N VAL A 17 49.20 -26.55 3.78
CA VAL A 17 49.97 -25.73 4.73
C VAL A 17 49.10 -24.67 5.43
N LEU A 18 47.98 -24.23 4.81
CA LEU A 18 46.97 -23.40 5.49
C LEU A 18 46.03 -24.19 6.40
N ALA A 19 45.91 -25.51 6.20
CA ALA A 19 45.17 -26.41 7.09
C ALA A 19 45.93 -26.78 8.37
N GLY A 20 47.23 -26.49 8.46
CA GLY A 20 48.09 -26.84 9.60
C GLY A 20 48.24 -25.75 10.68
N ALA A 21 47.72 -24.53 10.46
CA ALA A 21 47.90 -23.40 11.38
C ALA A 21 46.64 -23.03 12.19
N ILE A 22 45.55 -23.80 12.09
CA ILE A 22 44.27 -23.53 12.78
C ILE A 22 44.01 -24.54 13.93
N VAL A 23 44.92 -25.47 14.19
CA VAL A 23 44.74 -26.51 15.23
C VAL A 23 45.73 -26.34 16.37
N ALA A 24 45.67 -25.20 17.07
CA ALA A 24 46.23 -25.04 18.41
C ALA A 24 45.74 -23.73 19.04
N GLY A 25 44.61 -23.77 19.74
CA GLY A 25 44.22 -22.68 20.64
C GLY A 25 42.72 -22.51 20.80
N ALA A 26 42.24 -22.74 22.02
CA ALA A 26 40.88 -22.50 22.53
C ALA A 26 39.80 -23.50 22.10
N ALA A 27 39.71 -24.57 22.89
CA ALA A 27 38.42 -25.16 23.23
C ALA A 27 37.54 -24.07 23.88
N SER A 28 36.84 -23.30 23.05
CA SER A 28 35.77 -22.42 23.51
C SER A 28 34.49 -23.23 23.45
N ALA A 29 33.85 -23.40 24.61
CA ALA A 29 32.57 -24.05 24.75
C ALA A 29 31.59 -23.50 23.70
N ALA A 30 31.14 -24.36 22.79
CA ALA A 30 29.94 -24.09 22.02
C ALA A 30 28.79 -24.07 23.03
N HIS A 31 28.47 -22.88 23.56
CA HIS A 31 27.16 -22.63 24.12
C HIS A 31 26.16 -22.92 23.00
N ILE A 32 25.56 -24.11 23.02
CA ILE A 32 24.24 -24.31 22.45
C ILE A 32 23.37 -23.32 23.20
N ALA A 33 23.18 -22.12 22.64
CA ALA A 33 22.16 -21.22 23.12
C ALA A 33 20.88 -22.06 23.14
N LYS A 34 20.27 -22.21 24.32
CA LYS A 34 18.90 -22.74 24.38
C LYS A 34 18.11 -21.97 23.33
N PRO A 35 17.31 -22.63 22.48
CA PRO A 35 16.38 -21.89 21.64
C PRO A 35 15.67 -20.91 22.57
N GLY A 36 15.67 -19.63 22.18
CA GLY A 36 14.93 -18.62 22.92
C GLY A 36 13.48 -19.09 23.09
N PRO A 37 12.74 -18.53 24.07
CA PRO A 37 11.31 -18.81 24.14
C PRO A 37 10.69 -18.63 22.76
N GLU A 38 9.86 -19.59 22.33
CA GLU A 38 9.18 -19.49 21.04
C GLU A 38 8.44 -18.14 20.96
N PRO A 39 8.53 -17.44 19.82
CA PRO A 39 7.88 -16.16 19.66
C PRO A 39 6.38 -16.34 19.91
N GLN A 40 5.85 -15.58 20.86
CA GLN A 40 4.42 -15.63 21.15
C GLN A 40 3.68 -15.06 19.95
N ILE A 41 2.69 -15.80 19.42
CA ILE A 41 1.85 -15.32 18.32
C ILE A 41 0.75 -14.42 18.90
N LEU A 42 0.47 -13.31 18.22
CA LEU A 42 -0.66 -12.42 18.47
C LEU A 42 -1.59 -12.44 17.25
N THR A 43 -2.82 -12.90 17.46
CA THR A 43 -3.85 -12.81 16.43
C THR A 43 -4.45 -11.41 16.38
N ILE A 44 -4.48 -10.79 15.21
CA ILE A 44 -5.21 -9.55 14.94
C ILE A 44 -6.52 -9.88 14.22
N VAL A 45 -7.63 -9.32 14.69
CA VAL A 45 -8.96 -9.52 14.11
C VAL A 45 -9.57 -8.17 13.75
N ASN A 46 -9.97 -8.02 12.48
CA ASN A 46 -10.75 -6.89 12.02
C ASN A 46 -12.25 -7.17 12.19
N ALA A 47 -12.82 -6.80 13.32
CA ALA A 47 -14.27 -6.85 13.55
C ALA A 47 -14.95 -5.51 13.27
N THR A 48 -14.37 -4.71 12.39
CA THR A 48 -14.89 -3.41 11.94
C THR A 48 -15.58 -3.55 10.57
N GLY A 49 -16.23 -2.48 10.12
CA GLY A 49 -16.72 -2.34 8.74
C GLY A 49 -15.75 -1.60 7.82
N GLU A 50 -14.49 -1.43 8.23
CA GLU A 50 -13.43 -0.74 7.49
C GLU A 50 -12.35 -1.73 7.07
N ASP A 51 -11.53 -1.37 6.08
CA ASP A 51 -10.26 -2.06 5.84
C ASP A 51 -9.26 -1.70 6.95
N ILE A 52 -8.34 -2.61 7.27
CA ILE A 52 -7.18 -2.37 8.13
C ILE A 52 -5.92 -2.59 7.27
N LEU A 53 -5.25 -1.51 6.90
CA LEU A 53 -4.12 -1.55 5.96
C LEU A 53 -2.84 -1.96 6.68
N SER A 54 -2.55 -1.31 7.80
CA SER A 54 -1.36 -1.61 8.61
C SER A 54 -1.55 -1.23 10.07
N MET A 55 -0.68 -1.75 10.92
CA MET A 55 -0.59 -1.36 12.33
C MET A 55 0.86 -1.07 12.71
N GLY A 56 1.07 0.11 13.29
CA GLY A 56 2.31 0.51 13.93
C GLY A 56 2.30 0.18 15.41
N PHE A 57 3.39 -0.43 15.88
CA PHE A 57 3.69 -0.74 17.27
C PHE A 57 4.85 0.15 17.74
N GLN A 58 4.57 1.11 18.62
CA GLN A 58 5.57 2.02 19.16
C GLN A 58 6.00 1.58 20.56
N THR A 59 7.25 1.20 20.70
CA THR A 59 7.86 0.89 22.01
C THR A 59 9.03 1.84 22.24
N GLY A 60 8.84 2.80 23.16
CA GLY A 60 9.79 3.89 23.37
C GLY A 60 9.93 4.77 22.12
N ARG A 61 11.14 4.82 21.54
CA ARG A 61 11.43 5.57 20.30
C ARG A 61 11.33 4.73 19.04
N SER A 62 11.20 3.41 19.18
CA SER A 62 11.15 2.49 18.04
C SER A 62 9.72 2.34 17.57
N MET A 63 9.52 2.38 16.25
CA MET A 63 8.25 2.18 15.58
C MET A 63 8.44 0.98 14.64
N HIS A 64 7.62 -0.05 14.81
CA HIS A 64 7.57 -1.21 13.91
C HIS A 64 6.20 -1.25 13.24
N PHE A 65 6.14 -1.53 11.95
CA PHE A 65 4.89 -1.66 11.23
C PHE A 65 4.67 -3.08 10.74
N VAL A 66 3.41 -3.49 10.75
CA VAL A 66 2.93 -4.70 10.08
C VAL A 66 1.86 -4.31 9.09
N ARG A 67 2.04 -4.73 7.83
CA ARG A 67 1.06 -4.58 6.76
C ARG A 67 0.10 -5.77 6.76
N PHE A 68 -1.17 -5.47 6.56
CA PHE A 68 -2.28 -6.42 6.67
C PHE A 68 -3.14 -6.46 5.42
N ASP A 69 -3.50 -5.29 4.87
CA ASP A 69 -4.52 -5.17 3.81
C ASP A 69 -5.80 -5.98 4.11
N MET A 70 -6.20 -6.00 5.38
CA MET A 70 -7.26 -6.85 5.88
C MET A 70 -8.65 -6.25 5.59
N PRO A 71 -9.54 -6.95 4.86
CA PRO A 71 -10.92 -6.52 4.70
C PRO A 71 -11.72 -6.70 6.01
N PRO A 72 -12.96 -6.18 6.08
CA PRO A 72 -13.89 -6.47 7.17
C PRO A 72 -14.00 -7.98 7.45
N ALA A 73 -14.04 -8.35 8.73
CA ALA A 73 -13.99 -9.74 9.21
C ALA A 73 -12.67 -10.50 8.93
N GLY A 74 -11.64 -9.81 8.43
CA GLY A 74 -10.30 -10.35 8.24
C GLY A 74 -9.60 -10.71 9.55
N ARG A 75 -8.63 -11.62 9.46
CA ARG A 75 -7.78 -12.06 10.56
C ARG A 75 -6.38 -12.35 10.04
N ASP A 76 -5.38 -11.98 10.83
CA ASP A 76 -3.98 -12.34 10.57
C ASP A 76 -3.24 -12.61 11.88
N ASP A 77 -2.11 -13.32 11.81
CA ASP A 77 -1.27 -13.69 12.94
C ASP A 77 0.11 -13.06 12.81
N ILE A 78 0.56 -12.38 13.85
CA ILE A 78 1.87 -11.69 13.89
C ILE A 78 2.72 -12.19 15.05
N GLU A 79 4.03 -11.94 14.99
CA GLU A 79 4.87 -12.06 16.18
C GLU A 79 4.45 -10.98 17.20
N ASN A 80 4.13 -11.41 18.42
CA ASN A 80 3.73 -10.51 19.49
C ASN A 80 4.96 -9.67 19.92
N PRO A 81 4.88 -8.33 19.89
CA PRO A 81 5.99 -7.47 20.32
C PRO A 81 6.28 -7.55 21.83
N GLY A 82 5.47 -8.29 22.60
CA GLY A 82 5.73 -8.74 23.97
C GLY A 82 5.78 -7.64 25.03
N SER A 83 5.53 -6.39 24.64
CA SER A 83 5.73 -5.19 25.46
C SER A 83 4.46 -4.34 25.53
N VAL A 84 4.48 -3.31 26.39
CA VAL A 84 3.50 -2.23 26.32
C VAL A 84 3.87 -1.33 25.15
N ALA A 85 2.91 -1.05 24.26
CA ALA A 85 3.15 -0.26 23.06
C ALA A 85 2.03 0.75 22.80
N ASN A 86 2.35 1.89 22.18
CA ASN A 86 1.33 2.71 21.54
C ASN A 86 1.04 2.13 20.16
N LEU A 87 -0.23 1.94 19.85
CA LEU A 87 -0.67 1.39 18.57
C LEU A 87 -1.22 2.49 17.68
N ARG A 88 -0.84 2.44 16.41
CA ARG A 88 -1.41 3.25 15.34
C ARG A 88 -1.97 2.32 14.28
N VAL A 89 -3.28 2.26 14.15
CA VAL A 89 -3.96 1.45 13.13
C VAL A 89 -4.33 2.34 11.96
N ASP A 90 -3.93 1.99 10.74
CA ASP A 90 -4.31 2.70 9.52
C ASP A 90 -5.52 2.02 8.85
N THR A 91 -6.61 2.76 8.67
CA THR A 91 -7.83 2.27 8.03
C THR A 91 -8.01 2.76 6.59
N GLY A 92 -7.00 3.41 6.01
CA GLY A 92 -7.11 4.06 4.71
C GLY A 92 -7.59 5.51 4.78
N LEU A 93 -8.58 5.78 5.63
CA LEU A 93 -9.26 7.07 5.77
C LEU A 93 -8.99 7.77 7.10
N ALA A 94 -8.48 7.04 8.09
CA ALA A 94 -8.14 7.56 9.40
C ALA A 94 -7.02 6.73 10.05
N LEU A 95 -6.36 7.35 11.02
CA LEU A 95 -5.43 6.70 11.93
C LEU A 95 -6.09 6.55 13.29
N TRP A 96 -6.16 5.33 13.81
CA TRP A 96 -6.64 5.07 15.16
C TRP A 96 -5.47 4.91 16.11
N ILE A 97 -5.48 5.70 17.18
CA ILE A 97 -4.38 5.76 18.14
C ILE A 97 -4.83 5.15 19.46
N PHE A 98 -4.10 4.15 19.93
CA PHE A 98 -4.26 3.53 21.24
C PHE A 98 -2.98 3.70 22.03
N LYS A 99 -3.07 4.16 23.28
CA LYS A 99 -1.91 4.40 24.14
C LYS A 99 -1.76 3.29 25.16
N ASP A 100 -0.50 3.00 25.50
CA ASP A 100 -0.12 2.09 26.58
C ASP A 100 -0.82 0.72 26.52
N VAL A 101 -0.88 0.12 25.32
CA VAL A 101 -1.56 -1.16 25.09
C VAL A 101 -0.71 -2.32 25.65
N PRO A 102 -1.19 -3.09 26.64
CA PRO A 102 -0.42 -4.18 27.24
C PRO A 102 -0.47 -5.44 26.37
N LEU A 103 0.47 -5.57 25.44
CA LEU A 103 0.53 -6.74 24.55
C LEU A 103 1.27 -7.94 25.17
N ALA A 104 1.96 -7.74 26.29
CA ALA A 104 2.61 -8.81 27.03
C ALA A 104 1.58 -9.91 27.36
N LYS A 105 1.79 -11.11 26.83
CA LYS A 105 0.90 -12.28 26.99
C LYS A 105 -0.47 -12.16 26.32
N ALA A 106 -0.76 -11.08 25.58
CA ALA A 106 -1.96 -11.00 24.77
C ALA A 106 -1.96 -12.12 23.72
N GLN A 107 -3.09 -12.78 23.56
CA GLN A 107 -3.32 -13.85 22.58
C GLN A 107 -4.01 -13.30 21.34
N SER A 108 -4.89 -12.31 21.51
CA SER A 108 -5.49 -11.60 20.39
C SER A 108 -5.77 -10.12 20.66
N VAL A 109 -5.81 -9.37 19.57
CA VAL A 109 -6.30 -8.00 19.46
C VAL A 109 -7.49 -8.03 18.50
N THR A 110 -8.67 -7.63 18.97
CA THR A 110 -9.85 -7.44 18.12
C THR A 110 -10.16 -5.96 17.98
N LEU A 111 -10.12 -5.45 16.76
CA LEU A 111 -10.47 -4.08 16.42
C LEU A 111 -11.98 -3.99 16.17
N ARG A 112 -12.63 -2.99 16.76
CA ARG A 112 -14.07 -2.74 16.61
C ARG A 112 -14.33 -1.25 16.46
N MET A 113 -15.49 -0.93 15.87
CA MET A 113 -16.01 0.43 15.83
C MET A 113 -17.22 0.57 16.77
N GLY A 114 -17.12 1.49 17.73
CA GLY A 114 -18.25 2.02 18.49
C GLY A 114 -18.43 3.52 18.21
N GLU A 115 -18.79 4.32 19.22
CA GLU A 115 -18.70 5.80 19.11
C GLU A 115 -17.25 6.27 18.88
N LYS A 116 -16.29 5.50 19.38
CA LYS A 116 -14.86 5.62 19.16
C LYS A 116 -14.29 4.25 18.77
N PRO A 117 -13.09 4.19 18.17
CA PRO A 117 -12.38 2.94 17.96
C PRO A 117 -12.21 2.19 19.27
N LEU A 118 -12.43 0.88 19.23
CA LEU A 118 -12.26 0.00 20.37
C LEU A 118 -11.25 -1.08 20.03
N LEU A 119 -10.41 -1.40 20.99
CA LEU A 119 -9.46 -2.48 20.95
C LEU A 119 -9.76 -3.43 22.10
N GLU A 120 -10.08 -4.68 21.77
CA GLU A 120 -10.29 -5.74 22.75
C GLU A 120 -9.08 -6.67 22.77
N LEU A 121 -8.40 -6.76 23.91
CA LEU A 121 -7.34 -7.73 24.17
C LEU A 121 -7.94 -8.97 24.82
N ALA A 122 -7.56 -10.14 24.33
CA ALA A 122 -7.80 -11.40 25.02
C ALA A 122 -6.48 -11.99 25.53
N PHE A 123 -6.49 -12.44 26.78
CA PHE A 123 -5.36 -13.08 27.44
C PHE A 123 -5.68 -14.53 27.80
N SER A 124 -4.64 -15.27 28.20
CA SER A 124 -4.80 -16.64 28.70
C SER A 124 -5.83 -16.71 29.84
N LYS A 125 -6.61 -17.80 29.90
CA LYS A 125 -7.66 -18.04 30.92
C LYS A 125 -8.92 -17.18 30.78
N GLY A 126 -9.13 -16.54 29.63
CA GLY A 126 -10.37 -15.84 29.30
C GLY A 126 -10.48 -14.42 29.86
N GLU A 127 -9.39 -13.88 30.40
CA GLU A 127 -9.31 -12.47 30.77
C GLU A 127 -9.36 -11.59 29.50
N GLN A 128 -10.16 -10.53 29.57
CA GLN A 128 -10.31 -9.57 28.47
C GLN A 128 -10.13 -8.15 28.98
N GLN A 129 -9.49 -7.31 28.17
CA GLN A 129 -9.37 -5.89 28.43
C GLN A 129 -9.86 -5.11 27.22
N ARG A 130 -10.57 -4.01 27.46
CA ARG A 130 -11.03 -3.10 26.41
C ARG A 130 -10.35 -1.75 26.55
N LEU A 131 -9.89 -1.22 25.44
CA LEU A 131 -9.29 0.11 25.33
C LEU A 131 -10.05 0.92 24.30
N THR A 132 -10.25 2.20 24.59
CA THR A 132 -10.82 3.17 23.64
C THR A 132 -9.71 3.97 22.99
N GLY A 133 -9.75 4.07 21.67
CA GLY A 133 -8.79 4.81 20.88
C GLY A 133 -9.25 6.23 20.55
N GLU A 134 -8.33 7.00 19.99
CA GLU A 134 -8.58 8.30 19.37
C GLU A 134 -8.56 8.17 17.85
N VAL A 135 -9.36 8.97 17.15
CA VAL A 135 -9.39 9.02 15.69
C VAL A 135 -8.68 10.28 15.24
N GLN A 136 -7.68 10.11 14.39
CA GLN A 136 -7.12 11.17 13.56
C GLN A 136 -7.59 10.95 12.13
N SER A 137 -8.50 11.80 11.65
CA SER A 137 -8.99 11.70 10.27
C SER A 137 -7.90 12.07 9.27
N LEU A 138 -7.77 11.28 8.20
CA LEU A 138 -6.96 11.64 7.02
C LEU A 138 -7.79 12.37 5.96
N LEU A 139 -9.13 12.28 6.07
CA LEU A 139 -10.08 13.11 5.34
C LEU A 139 -10.50 14.30 6.21
N PRO A 140 -10.20 15.55 5.82
CA PRO A 140 -10.74 16.69 6.52
C PRO A 140 -12.25 16.80 6.22
N GLY A 141 -12.99 17.50 7.08
CA GLY A 141 -14.45 17.60 6.96
C GLY A 141 -14.90 18.23 5.62
N PRO A 142 -16.19 18.11 5.25
CA PRO A 142 -16.70 18.56 3.95
C PRO A 142 -16.52 20.07 3.69
N ASP A 143 -16.41 20.88 4.74
CA ASP A 143 -16.18 22.33 4.65
C ASP A 143 -14.68 22.71 4.62
N ALA A 144 -13.80 21.73 4.84
CA ALA A 144 -12.37 21.96 4.71
C ALA A 144 -12.01 21.98 3.22
N GLY A 145 -11.58 23.14 2.73
CA GLY A 145 -10.98 23.24 1.40
C GLY A 145 -9.80 22.25 1.28
N PRO A 146 -9.53 21.73 0.08
CA PRO A 146 -8.36 20.89 -0.12
C PRO A 146 -7.11 21.67 0.31
N VAL A 147 -6.25 21.05 1.14
CA VAL A 147 -4.97 21.65 1.56
C VAL A 147 -4.15 22.07 0.33
N CYS A 148 -4.31 21.30 -0.76
CA CYS A 148 -3.84 21.62 -2.09
C CYS A 148 -4.68 20.87 -3.13
N ALA A 149 -4.85 21.42 -4.33
CA ALA A 149 -5.51 20.73 -5.44
C ALA A 149 -4.45 20.36 -6.50
N LEU A 150 -4.46 19.10 -6.94
CA LEU A 150 -3.65 18.65 -8.07
C LEU A 150 -4.57 18.42 -9.26
N ASP A 151 -4.59 19.39 -10.17
CA ASP A 151 -5.41 19.31 -11.38
C ASP A 151 -4.88 18.28 -12.38
N ARG A 152 -3.56 18.03 -12.36
CA ARG A 152 -2.90 16.99 -13.17
C ARG A 152 -1.65 16.48 -12.48
N PHE A 153 -1.62 15.17 -12.20
CA PHE A 153 -0.39 14.48 -11.85
C PHE A 153 0.40 14.18 -13.13
N ARG A 154 1.74 14.22 -13.06
CA ARG A 154 2.62 14.03 -14.21
C ARG A 154 3.71 13.02 -13.85
N PRO A 155 4.10 12.13 -14.78
CA PRO A 155 5.30 11.32 -14.60
C PRO A 155 6.51 12.16 -14.24
N GLY A 156 7.29 11.72 -13.25
CA GLY A 156 8.48 12.44 -12.81
C GLY A 156 8.23 13.67 -11.94
N MET A 157 6.98 13.92 -11.49
CA MET A 157 6.67 15.05 -10.64
C MET A 157 7.48 14.98 -9.33
N PRO A 158 8.31 15.99 -9.00
CA PRO A 158 9.01 16.02 -7.73
C PRO A 158 8.03 16.03 -6.56
N MET A 159 8.34 15.33 -5.47
CA MET A 159 7.54 15.33 -4.23
C MET A 159 7.35 16.74 -3.65
N LYS A 160 8.33 17.62 -3.87
CA LYS A 160 8.21 19.05 -3.52
C LYS A 160 7.18 19.77 -4.39
N ASP A 161 6.89 19.34 -5.60
CA ASP A 161 5.92 20.00 -6.46
C ASP A 161 4.51 19.45 -6.21
N VAL A 162 4.42 18.29 -5.53
CA VAL A 162 3.23 17.75 -4.90
C VAL A 162 2.93 18.60 -3.66
N CYS A 163 2.28 19.74 -3.90
CA CYS A 163 1.79 20.66 -2.88
C CYS A 163 2.84 21.40 -2.03
N THR A 164 4.13 21.46 -2.42
CA THR A 164 5.26 22.27 -1.88
C THR A 164 5.52 22.38 -0.38
N LEU A 165 4.60 22.03 0.50
CA LEU A 165 4.83 21.83 1.93
C LEU A 165 3.87 20.74 2.40
N LEU A 166 4.18 19.49 2.06
CA LEU A 166 3.84 18.41 2.98
C LEU A 166 4.48 18.77 4.32
N SER A 167 3.73 18.60 5.42
CA SER A 167 4.11 18.96 6.79
C SER A 167 5.62 18.77 7.05
N ALA A 168 6.26 19.69 7.79
CA ALA A 168 7.67 19.57 8.17
C ALA A 168 7.99 18.22 8.86
N THR A 169 6.97 17.61 9.47
CA THR A 169 6.99 16.24 10.00
C THR A 169 5.76 15.51 9.45
N PRO A 170 5.82 15.00 8.21
CA PRO A 170 4.66 14.34 7.62
C PRO A 170 4.43 12.99 8.31
N GLN A 171 3.17 12.62 8.48
CA GLN A 171 2.84 11.25 8.86
C GLN A 171 3.18 10.34 7.68
N ARG A 172 3.76 9.17 7.98
CA ARG A 172 4.11 8.17 6.98
C ARG A 172 3.59 6.81 7.37
N ASP A 173 3.29 5.97 6.39
CA ASP A 173 2.93 4.57 6.60
C ASP A 173 4.17 3.66 6.65
N ASP A 174 3.93 2.34 6.57
CA ASP A 174 4.94 1.29 6.58
C ASP A 174 5.88 1.29 5.36
N ASN A 175 5.45 1.86 4.24
CA ASN A 175 6.23 1.95 3.00
C ASN A 175 6.90 3.33 2.82
N ASP A 176 6.96 4.12 3.90
CA ASP A 176 7.43 5.51 3.91
C ASP A 176 6.54 6.44 3.05
N ALA A 177 5.36 6.01 2.61
CA ALA A 177 4.46 6.85 1.84
C ALA A 177 3.98 8.01 2.71
N VAL A 178 3.95 9.22 2.15
CA VAL A 178 3.48 10.39 2.89
C VAL A 178 1.95 10.37 2.92
N LEU A 179 1.39 10.37 4.14
CA LEU A 179 -0.04 10.46 4.39
C LEU A 179 -0.46 11.94 4.43
N ALA A 180 -1.39 12.31 3.56
CA ALA A 180 -1.85 13.68 3.40
C ALA A 180 -3.34 13.76 3.03
N SER A 181 -3.83 15.00 2.89
CA SER A 181 -5.13 15.28 2.31
C SER A 181 -4.93 16.05 1.01
N LEU A 182 -5.52 15.58 -0.09
CA LEU A 182 -5.33 16.14 -1.42
C LEU A 182 -6.67 16.45 -2.10
N GLY A 183 -6.75 17.58 -2.79
CA GLY A 183 -7.83 17.91 -3.72
C GLY A 183 -7.61 17.29 -5.09
N PHE A 184 -8.59 16.53 -5.56
CA PHE A 184 -8.63 15.98 -6.93
C PHE A 184 -10.09 15.84 -7.37
N ALA A 185 -10.38 16.15 -8.64
CA ALA A 185 -11.75 16.06 -9.20
C ALA A 185 -12.80 16.85 -8.37
N GLY A 186 -12.42 18.02 -7.84
CA GLY A 186 -13.31 18.84 -7.00
C GLY A 186 -13.65 18.24 -5.63
N MET A 187 -12.92 17.22 -5.21
CA MET A 187 -13.13 16.47 -3.96
C MET A 187 -11.85 16.40 -3.15
N VAL A 188 -11.98 16.31 -1.82
CA VAL A 188 -10.83 16.03 -0.93
C VAL A 188 -10.70 14.53 -0.72
N TRP A 189 -9.46 14.04 -0.77
CA TRP A 189 -9.07 12.64 -0.68
C TRP A 189 -8.05 12.44 0.45
N ALA A 190 -8.09 11.27 1.09
CA ALA A 190 -6.98 10.80 1.89
C ALA A 190 -5.94 10.25 0.91
N ALA A 191 -4.76 10.84 0.87
CA ALA A 191 -3.74 10.55 -0.12
C ALA A 191 -2.55 9.85 0.51
N ARG A 192 -2.05 8.81 -0.17
CA ARG A 192 -0.73 8.22 0.05
C ARG A 192 0.15 8.58 -1.13
N LEU A 193 1.26 9.23 -0.83
CA LEU A 193 2.20 9.72 -1.83
C LEU A 193 3.49 8.92 -1.68
N GLU A 194 3.71 7.99 -2.60
CA GLU A 194 4.85 7.07 -2.57
C GLU A 194 6.04 7.67 -3.30
N PRO A 195 7.16 7.95 -2.61
CA PRO A 195 8.36 8.41 -3.26
C PRO A 195 9.05 7.27 -4.01
N ALA A 196 9.60 7.57 -5.20
CA ALA A 196 10.37 6.61 -5.98
C ALA A 196 11.54 6.05 -5.17
N GLN A 197 11.58 4.73 -5.00
CA GLN A 197 12.69 4.04 -4.35
C GLN A 197 13.85 3.87 -5.35
N ARG A 198 14.78 4.84 -5.39
CA ARG A 198 16.01 4.66 -6.17
C ARG A 198 16.93 3.69 -5.43
N GLY A 199 17.32 2.60 -6.10
CA GLY A 199 18.14 1.51 -5.53
C GLY A 199 19.54 1.91 -5.01
N GLU A 200 19.99 3.13 -5.29
CA GLU A 200 21.16 3.74 -4.66
C GLU A 200 20.74 4.76 -3.61
N LYS A 201 21.39 4.74 -2.44
CA LYS A 201 21.18 5.74 -1.38
C LYS A 201 21.20 7.13 -2.03
N PRO A 202 20.05 7.85 -2.07
CA PRO A 202 19.99 9.11 -2.74
C PRO A 202 21.02 10.04 -2.08
N SER A 203 21.89 10.65 -2.90
CA SER A 203 22.64 11.79 -2.42
C SER A 203 21.64 12.81 -1.88
N SER A 204 21.93 13.47 -0.76
CA SER A 204 21.00 14.41 -0.10
C SER A 204 20.54 15.60 -0.97
N LYS A 205 21.03 15.69 -2.20
CA LYS A 205 20.75 16.74 -3.18
C LYS A 205 19.79 16.31 -4.30
N THR A 206 19.48 15.02 -4.44
CA THR A 206 18.57 14.55 -5.49
C THR A 206 17.12 14.68 -5.00
N PRO A 207 16.25 15.47 -5.67
CA PRO A 207 14.87 15.62 -5.24
C PRO A 207 14.13 14.28 -5.35
N LEU A 208 13.38 13.93 -4.30
CA LEU A 208 12.45 12.79 -4.34
C LEU A 208 11.37 13.06 -5.39
N VAL A 209 11.03 12.04 -6.15
CA VAL A 209 10.01 12.07 -7.20
C VAL A 209 8.83 11.23 -6.73
N LEU A 210 7.61 11.68 -7.02
CA LEU A 210 6.39 10.92 -6.77
C LEU A 210 6.29 9.82 -7.83
N ASP A 211 6.23 8.57 -7.38
CA ASP A 211 6.20 7.38 -8.23
C ASP A 211 4.75 6.88 -8.36
N HIS A 212 4.12 6.68 -7.21
CA HIS A 212 2.75 6.20 -7.10
C HIS A 212 1.94 7.10 -6.17
N MET A 213 0.66 7.28 -6.50
CA MET A 213 -0.27 7.98 -5.63
C MET A 213 -1.55 7.18 -5.50
N GLU A 214 -1.95 6.93 -4.25
CA GLU A 214 -3.21 6.31 -3.91
C GLU A 214 -4.13 7.35 -3.25
N LEU A 215 -5.35 7.48 -3.76
CA LEU A 215 -6.38 8.34 -3.18
C LEU A 215 -7.51 7.47 -2.65
N ARG A 216 -7.94 7.75 -1.41
CA ARG A 216 -9.04 7.04 -0.76
C ARG A 216 -10.15 7.97 -0.34
N ARG A 217 -11.38 7.51 -0.54
CA ARG A 217 -12.62 8.10 -0.02
C ARG A 217 -13.61 7.00 0.37
N LYS A 218 -14.67 7.42 1.06
CA LYS A 218 -15.85 6.56 1.18
C LYS A 218 -16.48 6.34 -0.19
N LEU A 219 -16.88 5.10 -0.42
CA LEU A 219 -17.58 4.68 -1.62
C LEU A 219 -19.06 4.98 -1.48
N ASP A 220 -19.53 5.85 -2.37
CA ASP A 220 -20.93 6.14 -2.61
C ASP A 220 -21.09 6.51 -4.10
N GLN A 221 -22.32 6.42 -4.61
CA GLN A 221 -22.62 6.65 -6.03
C GLN A 221 -22.27 8.08 -6.46
N GLU A 222 -22.55 9.08 -5.63
CA GLU A 222 -22.31 10.49 -5.96
C GLU A 222 -20.81 10.78 -6.12
N THR A 223 -20.00 10.26 -5.19
CA THR A 223 -18.54 10.37 -5.25
C THR A 223 -17.99 9.67 -6.48
N LEU A 224 -18.48 8.46 -6.80
CA LEU A 224 -18.03 7.70 -7.98
C LEU A 224 -18.37 8.43 -9.29
N ASP A 225 -19.61 8.93 -9.43
CA ASP A 225 -20.05 9.65 -10.62
C ASP A 225 -19.25 10.95 -10.81
N LYS A 226 -18.99 11.70 -9.73
CA LYS A 226 -18.15 12.91 -9.78
C LYS A 226 -16.74 12.58 -10.25
N LEU A 227 -16.12 11.52 -9.72
CA LEU A 227 -14.79 11.09 -10.12
C LEU A 227 -14.74 10.73 -11.62
N LEU A 228 -15.65 9.86 -12.06
CA LEU A 228 -15.68 9.40 -13.46
C LEU A 228 -15.92 10.57 -14.42
N ASN A 229 -16.85 11.47 -14.10
CA ASN A 229 -17.11 12.65 -14.91
C ASN A 229 -15.88 13.56 -15.01
N ALA A 230 -15.19 13.83 -13.89
CA ALA A 230 -13.98 14.63 -13.90
C ALA A 230 -12.85 13.99 -14.74
N LEU A 231 -12.69 12.66 -14.70
CA LEU A 231 -11.74 11.95 -15.54
C LEU A 231 -12.13 12.03 -17.03
N TYR A 232 -13.41 11.88 -17.36
CA TYR A 232 -13.91 12.01 -18.73
C TYR A 232 -13.72 13.41 -19.30
N GLU A 233 -13.94 14.46 -18.50
CA GLU A 233 -13.67 15.86 -18.88
C GLU A 233 -12.19 16.08 -19.17
N GLN A 234 -11.31 15.41 -18.42
CA GLN A 234 -9.87 15.38 -18.62
C GLN A 234 -9.41 14.47 -19.78
N LYS A 235 -10.35 13.97 -20.59
CA LYS A 235 -10.09 13.12 -21.78
C LYS A 235 -9.55 11.72 -21.44
N TYR A 236 -9.85 11.21 -20.26
CA TYR A 236 -9.68 9.79 -19.96
C TYR A 236 -10.87 8.98 -20.48
N SER A 237 -10.60 7.74 -20.85
CA SER A 237 -11.60 6.77 -21.29
C SER A 237 -11.35 5.43 -20.60
N PRO A 238 -12.42 4.68 -20.28
CA PRO A 238 -12.26 3.36 -19.71
C PRO A 238 -11.59 2.44 -20.75
N TRP A 239 -10.57 1.72 -20.30
CA TRP A 239 -9.88 0.71 -21.09
C TRP A 239 -10.40 -0.68 -20.74
N GLN A 240 -10.46 -0.98 -19.44
CA GLN A 240 -10.87 -2.26 -18.89
C GLN A 240 -11.71 -2.05 -17.63
N ALA A 241 -12.67 -2.94 -17.40
CA ALA A 241 -13.36 -3.01 -16.12
C ALA A 241 -13.57 -4.48 -15.73
N GLU A 242 -13.18 -4.81 -14.51
CA GLU A 242 -13.33 -6.13 -13.91
C GLU A 242 -14.33 -6.04 -12.77
N LEU A 243 -15.34 -6.91 -12.80
CA LEU A 243 -16.37 -7.04 -11.78
C LEU A 243 -16.61 -8.54 -11.51
N PRO A 244 -17.28 -8.91 -10.41
CA PRO A 244 -17.55 -10.31 -10.10
C PRO A 244 -18.33 -11.00 -11.22
N GLY A 245 -17.66 -11.90 -11.95
CA GLY A 245 -18.23 -12.66 -13.06
C GLY A 245 -18.36 -11.87 -14.38
N LEU A 246 -17.76 -10.68 -14.49
CA LEU A 246 -17.82 -9.86 -15.69
C LEU A 246 -16.48 -9.15 -15.93
N ASP A 247 -15.89 -9.38 -17.10
CA ASP A 247 -14.72 -8.66 -17.59
C ASP A 247 -15.10 -7.91 -18.86
N ILE A 248 -14.81 -6.61 -18.89
CA ILE A 248 -15.14 -5.72 -20.00
C ILE A 248 -13.83 -5.12 -20.52
N ASN A 249 -13.46 -5.50 -21.73
CA ASN A 249 -12.41 -4.81 -22.47
C ASN A 249 -13.02 -3.87 -23.51
N PHE A 250 -12.95 -2.56 -23.25
CA PHE A 250 -13.56 -1.54 -24.10
C PHE A 250 -12.82 -1.37 -25.44
N THR A 251 -11.53 -1.71 -25.50
CA THR A 251 -10.75 -1.66 -26.76
C THR A 251 -11.18 -2.72 -27.76
N GLN A 252 -11.79 -3.81 -27.28
CA GLN A 252 -12.33 -4.89 -28.12
C GLN A 252 -13.77 -4.59 -28.60
N MET A 253 -14.30 -3.39 -28.33
CA MET A 253 -15.63 -2.95 -28.75
C MET A 253 -15.58 -1.76 -29.74
N PRO A 254 -14.88 -1.88 -30.88
CA PRO A 254 -14.61 -0.75 -31.78
C PRO A 254 -15.86 -0.19 -32.48
N SER A 255 -16.96 -0.95 -32.52
CA SER A 255 -18.24 -0.51 -33.09
C SER A 255 -19.10 0.31 -32.11
N MET A 256 -18.71 0.38 -30.83
CA MET A 256 -19.40 1.14 -29.80
C MET A 256 -18.73 2.50 -29.64
N ASP A 257 -19.48 3.58 -29.85
CA ASP A 257 -18.98 4.93 -29.58
C ASP A 257 -18.72 5.14 -28.07
N LEU A 258 -17.82 6.05 -27.75
CA LEU A 258 -17.35 6.28 -26.38
C LEU A 258 -18.47 6.66 -25.41
N ASN A 259 -19.52 7.35 -25.87
CA ASN A 259 -20.64 7.72 -25.00
C ASN A 259 -21.42 6.47 -24.58
N LYS A 260 -21.68 5.56 -25.51
CA LYS A 260 -22.30 4.27 -25.19
C LYS A 260 -21.43 3.40 -24.28
N GLN A 261 -20.11 3.41 -24.47
CA GLN A 261 -19.19 2.70 -23.57
C GLN A 261 -19.31 3.23 -22.13
N LYS A 262 -19.34 4.56 -21.96
CA LYS A 262 -19.53 5.22 -20.66
C LYS A 262 -20.90 4.92 -20.04
N ASP A 263 -21.98 4.96 -20.84
CA ASP A 263 -23.33 4.65 -20.38
C ASP A 263 -23.47 3.16 -19.97
N MET A 264 -22.82 2.25 -20.70
CA MET A 264 -22.78 0.83 -20.35
C MET A 264 -22.03 0.63 -19.03
N LEU A 265 -20.85 1.23 -18.88
CA LEU A 265 -20.07 1.15 -17.65
C LEU A 265 -20.89 1.69 -16.47
N ARG A 266 -21.56 2.84 -16.60
CA ARG A 266 -22.39 3.40 -15.54
C ARG A 266 -23.47 2.42 -15.08
N GLN A 267 -24.22 1.82 -16.02
CA GLN A 267 -25.27 0.84 -15.69
C GLN A 267 -24.73 -0.40 -14.97
N VAL A 268 -23.58 -0.90 -15.42
CA VAL A 268 -22.92 -2.06 -14.80
C VAL A 268 -22.48 -1.71 -13.37
N LEU A 269 -21.91 -0.53 -13.16
CA LEU A 269 -21.48 -0.07 -11.84
C LEU A 269 -22.67 0.18 -10.91
N GLU A 270 -23.76 0.78 -11.38
CA GLU A 270 -24.99 0.94 -10.60
C GLU A 270 -25.53 -0.41 -10.10
N TYR A 271 -25.58 -1.41 -10.99
CA TYR A 271 -25.98 -2.77 -10.61
C TYR A 271 -25.02 -3.38 -9.58
N PHE A 272 -23.71 -3.29 -9.79
CA PHE A 272 -22.70 -3.79 -8.86
C PHE A 272 -22.82 -3.15 -7.47
N MET A 273 -22.95 -1.83 -7.43
CA MET A 273 -23.12 -1.06 -6.20
C MET A 273 -24.38 -1.52 -5.44
N SER A 274 -25.49 -1.76 -6.15
CA SER A 274 -26.72 -2.29 -5.55
C SER A 274 -26.57 -3.71 -4.99
N ALA A 275 -25.77 -4.55 -5.63
CA ALA A 275 -25.52 -5.92 -5.19
C ALA A 275 -24.58 -5.98 -3.97
N SER A 276 -23.68 -5.01 -3.82
CA SER A 276 -22.76 -4.85 -2.69
C SER A 276 -21.94 -6.11 -2.37
N LYS A 277 -21.49 -6.84 -3.41
CA LYS A 277 -20.72 -8.08 -3.28
C LYS A 277 -19.48 -8.05 -4.18
N GLY A 278 -18.36 -8.52 -3.64
CA GLY A 278 -17.07 -8.57 -4.32
C GLY A 278 -16.42 -7.19 -4.45
N GLU A 279 -15.42 -7.10 -5.31
CA GLU A 279 -14.72 -5.86 -5.66
C GLU A 279 -14.85 -5.61 -7.16
N ALA A 280 -14.79 -4.34 -7.56
CA ALA A 280 -14.74 -3.96 -8.97
C ALA A 280 -13.53 -3.06 -9.21
N THR A 281 -12.89 -3.22 -10.35
CA THR A 281 -11.73 -2.43 -10.78
C THR A 281 -12.03 -1.81 -12.14
N ILE A 282 -11.82 -0.50 -12.29
CA ILE A 282 -11.93 0.20 -13.56
C ILE A 282 -10.58 0.82 -13.90
N MET A 283 -10.03 0.47 -15.04
CA MET A 283 -8.80 1.07 -15.56
C MET A 283 -9.14 2.13 -16.60
N LEU A 284 -8.60 3.33 -16.43
CA LEU A 284 -8.75 4.44 -17.36
C LEU A 284 -7.38 4.92 -17.85
N ALA A 285 -7.32 5.22 -19.14
CA ALA A 285 -6.14 5.78 -19.79
C ALA A 285 -6.52 7.03 -20.60
N PRO A 286 -5.56 7.88 -20.98
CA PRO A 286 -5.81 8.98 -21.90
C PRO A 286 -6.38 8.44 -23.21
N THR A 287 -7.47 9.02 -23.70
CA THR A 287 -8.19 8.53 -24.88
C THR A 287 -7.28 8.35 -26.10
N GLU A 288 -6.32 9.26 -26.29
CA GLU A 288 -5.37 9.24 -27.40
C GLU A 288 -4.33 8.12 -27.31
N MET A 289 -4.13 7.54 -26.13
CA MET A 289 -3.16 6.48 -25.86
C MET A 289 -3.76 5.07 -25.92
N LEU A 290 -5.08 4.93 -25.84
CA LEU A 290 -5.75 3.61 -25.88
C LEU A 290 -5.34 2.72 -27.06
N PRO A 291 -5.26 3.21 -28.31
CA PRO A 291 -4.81 2.37 -29.43
C PRO A 291 -3.38 1.86 -29.27
N LYS A 292 -2.51 2.63 -28.60
CA LYS A 292 -1.11 2.28 -28.39
C LYS A 292 -0.91 1.31 -27.22
N LEU A 293 -1.78 1.37 -26.22
CA LEU A 293 -1.75 0.48 -25.05
C LEU A 293 -2.29 -0.92 -25.35
N ALA A 294 -3.16 -1.06 -26.36
CA ALA A 294 -3.69 -2.35 -26.78
C ALA A 294 -2.63 -3.25 -27.44
N ASP A 295 -1.58 -2.65 -28.03
CA ASP A 295 -0.59 -3.34 -28.88
C ASP A 295 0.83 -3.36 -28.27
N ALA A 296 1.04 -2.84 -27.06
CA ALA A 296 2.37 -2.65 -26.49
C ALA A 296 2.54 -3.28 -25.10
N ASP A 297 3.68 -3.95 -24.88
CA ASP A 297 4.10 -4.49 -23.58
C ASP A 297 4.47 -3.38 -22.56
N ALA A 298 4.75 -2.16 -23.06
CA ALA A 298 5.04 -0.97 -22.26
C ALA A 298 4.63 0.33 -22.99
N PRO A 299 4.33 1.42 -22.27
CA PRO A 299 3.99 2.71 -22.89
C PRO A 299 5.15 3.27 -23.72
N SER A 300 4.86 3.68 -24.96
CA SER A 300 5.84 4.33 -25.86
C SER A 300 6.05 5.83 -25.59
N SER A 301 5.39 6.38 -24.59
CA SER A 301 5.53 7.75 -24.12
C SER A 301 5.07 7.86 -22.68
N ASP A 302 5.39 8.97 -22.04
CA ASP A 302 4.83 9.35 -20.73
C ASP A 302 3.31 9.12 -20.71
N VAL A 303 2.84 8.29 -19.77
CA VAL A 303 1.41 8.01 -19.62
C VAL A 303 1.05 7.95 -18.15
N GLN A 304 -0.12 8.49 -17.84
CA GLN A 304 -0.77 8.34 -16.55
C GLN A 304 -1.93 7.39 -16.70
N LEU A 305 -2.00 6.38 -15.84
CA LEU A 305 -3.11 5.44 -15.77
C LEU A 305 -3.82 5.63 -14.43
N PHE A 306 -5.14 5.56 -14.48
CA PHE A 306 -5.97 5.52 -13.29
C PHE A 306 -6.54 4.12 -13.12
N THR A 307 -6.40 3.56 -11.93
CA THR A 307 -7.08 2.34 -11.53
C THR A 307 -8.02 2.68 -10.39
N ILE A 308 -9.32 2.55 -10.61
CA ILE A 308 -10.35 2.81 -9.61
C ILE A 308 -10.80 1.46 -9.04
N THR A 309 -10.61 1.23 -7.76
CA THR A 309 -11.10 0.04 -7.06
C THR A 309 -12.26 0.38 -6.14
N LEU A 310 -13.36 -0.35 -6.31
CA LEU A 310 -14.58 -0.23 -5.53
C LEU A 310 -14.67 -1.41 -4.56
N ARG A 311 -14.74 -1.12 -3.26
CA ARG A 311 -14.89 -2.12 -2.19
C ARG A 311 -16.17 -1.88 -1.40
N PRO A 312 -17.32 -2.41 -1.83
CA PRO A 312 -18.59 -2.28 -1.11
C PRO A 312 -18.54 -2.76 0.34
N ALA A 313 -17.80 -3.83 0.62
CA ALA A 313 -17.71 -4.43 1.96
C ALA A 313 -17.15 -3.44 3.01
N SER A 314 -16.08 -2.71 2.67
CA SER A 314 -15.47 -1.68 3.53
C SER A 314 -15.97 -0.26 3.23
N LYS A 315 -16.85 -0.12 2.24
CA LYS A 315 -17.31 1.17 1.69
C LYS A 315 -16.14 2.06 1.29
N ASN A 316 -15.12 1.49 0.66
CA ASN A 316 -13.93 2.21 0.22
C ASN A 316 -13.91 2.36 -1.30
N LEU A 317 -13.59 3.58 -1.72
CA LEU A 317 -13.23 3.94 -3.08
C LEU A 317 -11.73 4.24 -3.07
N VAL A 318 -10.97 3.48 -3.84
CA VAL A 318 -9.52 3.65 -3.99
C VAL A 318 -9.24 4.07 -5.43
N VAL A 319 -8.37 5.05 -5.61
CA VAL A 319 -7.90 5.52 -6.91
C VAL A 319 -6.39 5.48 -6.90
N ASP A 320 -5.84 4.51 -7.61
CA ASP A 320 -4.42 4.36 -7.87
C ASP A 320 -4.05 5.14 -9.12
N VAL A 321 -3.01 5.95 -9.01
CA VAL A 321 -2.50 6.79 -10.09
C VAL A 321 -1.05 6.38 -10.35
N ALA A 322 -0.87 5.60 -11.42
CA ALA A 322 0.44 5.21 -11.89
C ALA A 322 0.90 6.15 -13.00
N ALA A 323 2.12 6.67 -12.90
CA ALA A 323 2.79 7.30 -14.03
C ALA A 323 3.92 6.44 -14.53
N TYR A 324 3.98 6.30 -15.85
CA TYR A 324 5.09 5.72 -16.55
C TYR A 324 5.82 6.83 -17.30
N GLN A 325 7.15 6.81 -17.21
CA GLN A 325 8.01 7.61 -18.06
C GLN A 325 8.45 6.77 -19.26
N GLU A 326 8.66 7.40 -20.42
CA GLU A 326 9.29 6.74 -21.56
C GLU A 326 10.63 6.09 -21.14
N ASN A 327 10.82 4.80 -21.44
CA ASN A 327 12.07 4.10 -21.15
C ASN A 327 13.25 4.82 -21.83
N GLU A 328 14.26 5.25 -21.06
CA GLU A 328 15.48 5.87 -21.61
C GLU A 328 16.28 4.91 -22.53
N GLU A 329 16.05 3.59 -22.43
CA GLU A 329 16.65 2.58 -23.32
C GLU A 329 16.11 2.62 -24.78
N SER A 330 15.07 3.44 -25.03
CA SER A 330 14.46 3.59 -26.36
C SER A 330 15.08 4.70 -27.22
N ARG A 331 16.11 5.41 -26.73
CA ARG A 331 16.78 6.51 -27.45
C ARG A 331 18.11 6.11 -28.08
#